data_AF-A0A940TTN3-F1
#
_entry.id   AF-A0A940TTN3-F1
#
_cell.length_a   1.000
_cell.length_b   1.000
_cell.length_c   1.000
_cell.angle_alpha   90.00
_cell.angle_beta   90.00
_cell.angle_gamma   90.00
#
_symmetry.space_group_name_H-M   'P 1'
#
loop_
_entity.id
_entity.type
_entity.pdbx_description
1 polymer ?
#
loop_
_entity_poly.entity_id
_entity_poly.type
_entity_poly.pdbx_seq_one_letter_code
_entity_poly.pdbx_strand_id
1 'polypeptide(L)'
;MLCGPALGVSLAGEVRSFAWRSSLLPAFLLSLREGLEIALLIGIILGSLRRVQRPELKQYVWLGAGSATALSLVIALILYALGASLQGQAEQIFEGLMMLLAAGVLTWMIFWMQRQSRMITMQLEAGVRQATLQSGGRALFFVAFFAVVREGIELALFLTASAMTTDGLQTIVGALLGLAGAAILGWGLYASTLRLNVRSFFAVTSILLLFFAAGLVAHGVHELNEAGWIPPIVEHVWDINPILDESSGVGMLLKTLFGYNGNPSLTEVLAYIAYFVLVLIGLKLAAFPARPSPKAIS
;
A
#
# COMPACT_ATOMS: atom_id res chain seq x y z
N MET A 1 42.74 -26.09 20.35
CA MET A 1 41.27 -25.95 20.51
C MET A 1 40.95 -24.46 20.61
N LEU A 2 40.67 -23.81 19.49
CA LEU A 2 40.23 -22.42 19.42
C LEU A 2 39.09 -22.36 18.41
N CYS A 3 37.85 -22.53 18.87
CA CYS A 3 36.66 -22.09 18.14
C CYS A 3 36.03 -21.00 19.02
N GLY A 4 36.30 -19.75 18.66
CA GLY A 4 35.90 -18.59 19.42
C GLY A 4 34.44 -18.16 19.16
N PRO A 5 33.84 -17.37 20.07
CA PRO A 5 32.47 -16.87 19.98
C PRO A 5 32.20 -15.87 18.84
N ALA A 6 33.21 -15.52 18.03
CA ALA A 6 33.13 -14.50 16.98
C ALA A 6 32.22 -14.88 15.80
N LEU A 7 32.11 -16.18 15.47
CA LEU A 7 31.22 -16.64 14.39
C LEU A 7 29.74 -16.53 14.77
N GLY A 8 29.39 -16.76 16.04
CA GLY A 8 28.01 -16.61 16.53
C GLY A 8 27.51 -15.17 16.54
N VAL A 9 28.38 -14.22 16.90
CA VAL A 9 28.04 -12.78 16.91
C VAL A 9 27.92 -12.21 15.50
N SER A 10 28.75 -12.67 14.55
CA SER A 10 28.69 -12.22 13.15
C SER A 10 27.44 -12.75 12.43
N LEU A 11 27.09 -14.03 12.60
CA LEU A 11 25.89 -14.61 12.01
C LEU A 11 24.61 -14.04 12.64
N ALA A 12 24.57 -13.84 13.96
CA ALA A 12 23.46 -13.15 14.61
C ALA A 12 23.33 -11.69 14.13
N GLY A 13 24.45 -11.01 13.89
CA GLY A 13 24.49 -9.67 13.30
C GLY A 13 23.96 -9.62 11.87
N GLU A 14 24.36 -10.57 11.02
CA GLU A 14 23.86 -10.66 9.63
C GLU A 14 22.38 -11.04 9.57
N VAL A 15 21.94 -12.03 10.36
CA VAL A 15 20.53 -12.43 10.46
C VAL A 15 19.66 -11.29 10.97
N ARG A 16 20.11 -10.57 12.00
CA ARG A 16 19.40 -9.38 12.52
C ARG A 16 19.38 -8.24 11.51
N SER A 17 20.45 -8.05 10.73
CA SER A 17 20.49 -7.02 9.68
C SER A 17 19.58 -7.35 8.49
N PHE A 18 19.45 -8.64 8.15
CA PHE A 18 18.56 -9.10 7.08
C PHE A 18 17.09 -9.06 7.51
N ALA A 19 16.79 -9.49 8.74
CA ALA A 19 15.52 -9.28 9.42
C ALA A 19 15.09 -7.81 9.45
N TRP A 20 16.03 -6.91 9.78
CA TRP A 20 15.76 -5.48 9.77
C TRP A 20 15.43 -4.95 8.38
N ARG A 21 16.14 -5.41 7.34
CA ARG A 21 15.91 -4.97 5.95
C ARG A 21 14.60 -5.48 5.37
N SER A 22 14.16 -6.66 5.81
CA SER A 22 12.98 -7.34 5.29
C SER A 22 11.68 -6.70 5.74
N SER A 23 11.62 -6.29 7.00
CA SER A 23 10.48 -5.59 7.57
C SER A 23 10.27 -4.16 7.02
N LEU A 24 11.24 -3.59 6.31
CA LEU A 24 11.09 -2.32 5.57
C LEU A 24 10.26 -2.50 4.28
N LEU A 25 10.19 -3.72 3.74
CA LEU A 25 9.72 -3.97 2.39
C LEU A 25 8.23 -3.65 2.18
N PRO A 26 7.29 -3.98 3.09
CA PRO A 26 5.89 -3.64 2.89
C PRO A 26 5.67 -2.13 2.81
N ALA A 27 6.18 -1.38 3.79
CA ALA A 27 6.08 0.08 3.84
C ALA A 27 6.76 0.74 2.62
N PHE A 28 7.90 0.21 2.19
CA PHE A 28 8.58 0.64 0.96
C PHE A 28 7.72 0.43 -0.29
N LEU A 29 7.14 -0.76 -0.47
CA LEU A 29 6.35 -1.08 -1.66
C LEU A 29 5.05 -0.28 -1.72
N LEU A 30 4.39 -0.11 -0.56
CA LEU A 30 3.20 0.71 -0.42
C LEU A 30 3.51 2.17 -0.78
N SER A 31 4.52 2.77 -0.14
CA SER A 31 4.84 4.18 -0.38
C SER A 31 5.42 4.43 -1.77
N LEU A 32 6.17 3.48 -2.33
CA LEU A 32 6.63 3.52 -3.71
C LEU A 32 5.45 3.52 -4.68
N ARG A 33 4.44 2.67 -4.43
CA ARG A 33 3.25 2.59 -5.27
C ARG A 33 2.44 3.88 -5.20
N GLU A 34 2.01 4.29 -4.02
CA GLU A 34 1.16 5.49 -3.86
C GLU A 34 1.92 6.76 -4.27
N GLY A 35 3.21 6.83 -3.95
CA GLY A 35 4.08 7.92 -4.40
C GLY A 35 4.20 7.99 -5.92
N LEU A 36 4.29 6.85 -6.61
CA LEU A 36 4.33 6.81 -8.07
C LEU A 36 2.99 7.24 -8.67
N GLU A 37 1.87 6.83 -8.09
CA GLU A 37 0.52 7.28 -8.52
C GLU A 37 0.42 8.80 -8.42
N ILE A 38 0.81 9.39 -7.27
CA ILE A 38 0.88 10.84 -7.07
C ILE A 38 1.81 11.49 -8.11
N ALA A 39 3.01 10.95 -8.31
CA ALA A 39 3.98 11.52 -9.24
C ALA A 39 3.47 11.50 -10.69
N LEU A 40 2.74 10.45 -11.09
CA LEU A 40 2.09 10.35 -12.39
C LEU A 40 0.96 11.37 -12.54
N LEU A 41 0.10 11.52 -11.53
CA LEU A 41 -0.99 12.51 -11.55
C LEU A 41 -0.45 13.94 -11.68
N ILE A 42 0.53 14.30 -10.85
CA ILE A 42 1.20 15.61 -10.91
C ILE A 42 1.94 15.78 -12.25
N GLY A 43 2.62 14.74 -12.73
CA GLY A 43 3.30 14.73 -14.02
C GLY A 43 2.37 14.98 -15.20
N ILE A 44 1.17 14.38 -15.21
CA ILE A 44 0.13 14.60 -16.22
C ILE A 44 -0.35 16.05 -16.19
N ILE A 45 -0.65 16.59 -15.00
CA ILE A 45 -1.11 17.98 -14.85
C ILE A 45 -0.04 18.95 -15.35
N LEU A 46 1.20 18.81 -14.87
CA LEU A 46 2.32 19.67 -15.27
C LEU A 46 2.66 19.53 -16.76
N GLY A 47 2.57 18.31 -17.30
CA GLY A 47 2.75 18.04 -18.73
C GLY A 47 1.70 18.72 -19.59
N SER A 48 0.44 18.69 -19.16
CA SER A 48 -0.66 19.39 -19.85
C SER A 48 -0.49 20.92 -19.80
N LEU A 49 -0.05 21.48 -18.66
CA LEU A 49 0.24 22.92 -18.56
C LEU A 49 1.33 23.38 -19.54
N ARG A 50 2.35 22.54 -19.77
CA ARG A 50 3.37 22.80 -20.81
C ARG A 50 2.77 22.77 -22.21
N ARG A 51 1.89 21.81 -22.52
CA ARG A 51 1.23 21.69 -23.84
C ARG A 51 0.31 22.87 -24.14
N VAL A 52 -0.39 23.40 -23.14
CA VAL A 52 -1.32 24.54 -23.29
C VAL A 52 -0.60 25.90 -23.11
N GLN A 53 0.74 25.90 -23.01
CA GLN A 53 1.57 27.10 -22.89
C GLN A 53 1.21 28.00 -21.70
N ARG A 54 0.77 27.42 -20.58
CA ARG A 54 0.48 28.14 -19.32
C ARG A 54 1.31 27.66 -18.13
N PRO A 55 2.66 27.71 -18.21
CA PRO A 55 3.55 27.26 -17.14
C PRO A 55 3.41 28.09 -15.85
N GLU A 56 2.88 29.31 -15.91
CA GLU A 56 2.64 30.19 -14.77
C GLU A 56 1.68 29.60 -13.73
N LEU A 57 0.82 28.65 -14.14
CA LEU A 57 -0.14 27.99 -13.26
C LEU A 57 0.47 26.84 -12.44
N LYS A 58 1.73 26.44 -12.71
CA LYS A 58 2.41 25.35 -11.99
C LYS A 58 2.44 25.56 -10.47
N GLN A 59 2.51 26.81 -10.03
CA GLN A 59 2.53 27.15 -8.60
C GLN A 59 1.29 26.67 -7.87
N TYR A 60 0.11 26.72 -8.50
CA TYR A 60 -1.13 26.24 -7.89
C TYR A 60 -1.16 24.73 -7.73
N VAL A 61 -0.55 24.00 -8.66
CA VAL A 61 -0.39 22.54 -8.58
C VAL A 61 0.50 22.18 -7.40
N TRP A 62 1.65 22.85 -7.26
CA TRP A 62 2.57 22.62 -6.13
C TRP A 62 1.98 23.04 -4.78
N LEU A 63 1.21 24.13 -4.72
CA LEU A 63 0.49 24.53 -3.51
C LEU A 63 -0.59 23.50 -3.15
N GLY A 64 -1.32 22.97 -4.13
CA GLY A 64 -2.31 21.91 -3.93
C GLY A 64 -1.66 20.63 -3.41
N ALA A 65 -0.58 20.18 -4.06
CA ALA A 65 0.17 19.00 -3.65
C ALA A 65 0.79 19.17 -2.25
N GLY A 66 1.44 20.30 -1.99
CA GLY A 66 2.09 20.57 -0.70
C GLY A 66 1.10 20.64 0.47
N SER A 67 -0.05 21.31 0.27
CA SER A 67 -1.12 21.35 1.29
C SER A 67 -1.77 19.99 1.51
N ALA A 68 -1.94 19.19 0.45
CA ALA A 68 -2.44 17.82 0.54
C ALA A 68 -1.47 16.89 1.29
N THR A 69 -0.17 16.99 1.03
CA THR A 69 0.85 16.24 1.78
C THR A 69 0.83 16.61 3.25
N ALA A 70 0.73 17.90 3.59
CA ALA A 70 0.62 18.35 4.97
C ALA A 70 -0.63 17.77 5.66
N LEU A 71 -1.79 17.81 4.99
CA LEU A 71 -3.03 17.22 5.51
C LEU A 71 -2.90 15.70 5.71
N SER A 72 -2.30 15.00 4.75
CA SER A 72 -2.10 13.54 4.83
C SER A 72 -1.17 13.17 5.99
N LEU A 73 -0.13 13.96 6.24
CA LEU A 73 0.75 13.80 7.40
C LEU A 73 0.00 14.01 8.72
N VAL A 74 -0.86 15.03 8.79
CA VAL A 74 -1.71 15.27 9.96
C VAL A 74 -2.63 14.06 10.21
N ILE A 75 -3.25 13.51 9.17
CA ILE A 75 -4.10 12.32 9.28
C ILE A 75 -3.28 11.12 9.78
N ALA A 76 -2.09 10.88 9.24
CA ALA A 76 -1.20 9.81 9.70
C ALA A 76 -0.83 9.96 11.18
N LEU A 77 -0.50 11.18 11.62
CA LEU A 77 -0.18 11.47 13.02
C LEU A 77 -1.39 11.29 13.94
N ILE A 78 -2.60 11.66 13.50
CA ILE A 78 -3.84 11.43 14.25
C ILE A 78 -4.09 9.93 14.40
N LEU A 79 -3.97 9.15 13.32
CA LEU A 79 -4.16 7.70 13.37
C LEU A 79 -3.15 7.02 14.30
N TYR A 80 -1.89 7.43 14.24
CA TYR A 80 -0.83 6.94 15.13
C TYR A 80 -1.11 7.31 16.60
N ALA A 81 -1.48 8.57 16.88
CA ALA A 81 -1.79 9.03 18.23
C ALA A 81 -3.02 8.34 18.82
N LEU A 82 -4.04 8.05 18.00
CA LEU A 82 -5.21 7.29 18.40
C LEU A 82 -4.82 5.88 18.83
N GLY A 83 -4.05 5.16 18.02
CA GLY A 83 -3.57 3.82 18.36
C GLY A 83 -2.76 3.81 19.65
N ALA A 84 -1.79 4.73 19.76
CA ALA A 84 -0.93 4.83 20.95
C ALA A 84 -1.65 5.26 22.25
N SER A 85 -2.88 5.76 22.15
CA SER A 85 -3.69 6.16 23.32
C SER A 85 -4.52 5.03 23.92
N LEU A 86 -4.69 3.93 23.18
CA LEU A 86 -5.48 2.77 23.59
C LEU A 86 -4.61 1.78 24.37
N GLN A 87 -5.23 1.03 25.27
CA GLN A 87 -4.57 -0.03 26.04
C GLN A 87 -5.49 -1.24 26.20
N GLY A 88 -4.90 -2.44 26.19
CA GLY A 88 -5.62 -3.69 26.46
C GLY A 88 -6.64 -4.01 25.37
N GLN A 89 -7.85 -4.40 25.76
CA GLN A 89 -8.87 -4.87 24.80
C GLN A 89 -9.23 -3.81 23.74
N ALA A 90 -9.23 -2.53 24.08
CA ALA A 90 -9.55 -1.46 23.14
C ALA A 90 -8.46 -1.28 22.06
N GLU A 91 -7.20 -1.53 22.42
CA GLU A 91 -6.05 -1.52 21.52
C GLU A 91 -6.16 -2.66 20.51
N GLN A 92 -6.35 -3.89 20.99
CA GLN A 92 -6.54 -5.08 20.14
C GLN A 92 -7.70 -4.92 19.15
N ILE A 93 -8.85 -4.37 19.59
CA ILE A 93 -9.98 -4.09 18.68
C ILE A 93 -9.60 -3.05 17.63
N PHE A 94 -8.91 -1.99 18.02
CA PHE A 94 -8.49 -0.94 17.08
C PHE A 94 -7.48 -1.46 16.07
N GLU A 95 -6.48 -2.22 16.51
CA GLU A 95 -5.48 -2.84 15.65
C GLU A 95 -6.14 -3.80 14.66
N GLY A 96 -6.99 -4.70 15.15
CA GLY A 96 -7.72 -5.65 14.32
C GLY A 96 -8.59 -4.95 13.26
N LEU A 97 -9.36 -3.94 13.67
CA LEU A 97 -10.21 -3.18 12.74
C LEU A 97 -9.40 -2.37 11.72
N MET A 98 -8.29 -1.76 12.14
CA MET A 98 -7.41 -0.99 11.24
C MET A 98 -6.75 -1.90 10.20
N MET A 99 -6.29 -3.09 10.57
CA MET A 99 -5.73 -4.06 9.63
C MET A 99 -6.79 -4.57 8.64
N LEU A 100 -8.00 -4.89 9.11
CA LEU A 100 -9.10 -5.30 8.23
C LEU A 100 -9.55 -4.19 7.30
N LEU A 101 -9.62 -2.95 7.78
CA LEU A 101 -9.94 -1.77 6.98
C LEU A 101 -8.85 -1.53 5.92
N ALA A 102 -7.58 -1.60 6.30
CA ALA A 102 -6.45 -1.50 5.37
C ALA A 102 -6.51 -2.59 4.29
N ALA A 103 -6.74 -3.86 4.66
CA ALA A 103 -6.91 -4.94 3.71
C ALA A 103 -8.11 -4.71 2.77
N GLY A 104 -9.22 -4.21 3.28
CA GLY A 104 -10.41 -3.87 2.49
C GLY A 104 -10.13 -2.77 1.46
N VAL A 105 -9.49 -1.68 1.87
CA VAL A 105 -9.12 -0.56 0.99
C VAL A 105 -8.09 -1.00 -0.06
N LEU A 106 -7.05 -1.77 0.34
CA LEU A 106 -6.08 -2.36 -0.60
C LEU A 106 -6.79 -3.19 -1.68
N THR A 107 -7.68 -4.08 -1.25
CA THR A 107 -8.43 -4.97 -2.13
C THR A 107 -9.33 -4.18 -3.08
N TRP A 108 -10.04 -3.19 -2.55
CA TRP A 108 -10.85 -2.28 -3.36
C TRP A 108 -10.02 -1.59 -4.44
N MET A 109 -8.83 -1.12 -4.09
CA MET A 109 -7.96 -0.42 -5.03
C MET A 109 -7.39 -1.36 -6.11
N ILE A 110 -7.07 -2.61 -5.76
CA ILE A 110 -6.66 -3.64 -6.75
C ILE A 110 -7.76 -3.81 -7.81
N PHE A 111 -9.03 -3.91 -7.39
CA PHE A 111 -10.16 -4.00 -8.32
C PHE A 111 -10.39 -2.72 -9.13
N TRP A 112 -10.25 -1.57 -8.47
CA TRP A 112 -10.42 -0.26 -9.09
C TRP A 112 -9.41 -0.03 -10.23
N MET A 113 -8.13 -0.27 -9.98
CA MET A 113 -7.07 -0.08 -10.98
C MET A 113 -7.23 -0.97 -12.20
N GLN A 114 -7.65 -2.24 -12.01
CA GLN A 114 -7.88 -3.16 -13.13
C GLN A 114 -8.95 -2.66 -14.10
N ARG A 115 -10.01 -2.03 -13.58
CA ARG A 115 -11.09 -1.45 -14.40
C ARG A 115 -10.66 -0.16 -15.10
N GLN A 116 -9.82 0.64 -14.46
CA GLN A 116 -9.54 2.00 -14.89
C GLN A 116 -8.30 2.15 -15.80
N SER A 117 -7.46 1.10 -15.97
CA SER A 117 -6.22 1.09 -16.78
C SER A 117 -6.36 1.55 -18.26
N ARG A 118 -7.58 1.72 -18.79
CA ARG A 118 -7.84 2.24 -20.14
C ARG A 118 -8.44 3.67 -20.17
N MET A 119 -8.97 4.18 -19.05
CA MET A 119 -9.76 5.43 -19.01
C MET A 119 -9.05 6.63 -18.34
N ILE A 120 -8.10 6.39 -17.42
CA ILE A 120 -7.44 7.46 -16.63
C ILE A 120 -6.73 8.48 -17.52
N THR A 121 -5.95 8.03 -18.50
CA THR A 121 -5.18 8.93 -19.37
C THR A 121 -6.08 9.87 -20.18
N MET A 122 -7.21 9.38 -20.67
CA MET A 122 -8.14 10.18 -21.48
C MET A 122 -9.00 11.14 -20.64
N GLN A 123 -9.46 10.71 -19.46
CA GLN A 123 -10.30 11.54 -18.59
C GLN A 123 -9.51 12.63 -17.87
N LEU A 124 -8.28 12.33 -17.42
CA LEU A 124 -7.39 13.35 -16.85
C LEU A 124 -6.96 14.38 -17.90
N GLU A 125 -6.62 13.95 -19.13
CA GLU A 125 -6.34 14.91 -20.21
C GLU A 125 -7.55 15.81 -20.49
N ALA A 126 -8.77 15.26 -20.50
CA ALA A 126 -9.99 16.05 -20.69
C ALA A 126 -10.27 17.04 -19.54
N GLY A 127 -10.17 16.58 -18.28
CA GLY A 127 -10.40 17.41 -17.09
C GLY A 127 -9.35 18.52 -16.92
N VAL A 128 -8.08 18.24 -17.20
CA VAL A 128 -7.04 19.27 -17.16
C VAL A 128 -7.20 20.26 -18.31
N ARG A 129 -7.59 19.80 -19.51
CA ARG A 129 -7.89 20.70 -20.64
C ARG A 129 -9.06 21.62 -20.31
N GLN A 130 -10.11 21.12 -19.68
CA GLN A 130 -11.24 21.93 -19.24
C GLN A 130 -10.86 22.91 -18.12
N ALA A 131 -10.10 22.48 -17.10
CA ALA A 131 -9.62 23.34 -16.02
C ALA A 131 -8.71 24.47 -16.52
N THR A 132 -7.87 24.18 -17.54
CA THR A 132 -6.98 25.16 -18.17
C THR A 132 -7.76 26.17 -19.02
N LEU A 133 -8.87 25.74 -19.65
CA LEU A 133 -9.67 26.58 -20.54
C LEU A 133 -10.71 27.44 -19.80
N GLN A 134 -11.24 27.02 -18.64
CA GLN A 134 -12.41 27.67 -18.01
C GLN A 134 -12.22 28.17 -16.58
N SER A 135 -11.27 27.64 -15.79
CA SER A 135 -11.38 27.71 -14.31
C SER A 135 -10.16 28.30 -13.57
N GLY A 136 -9.07 28.64 -14.28
CA GLY A 136 -7.91 29.31 -13.70
C GLY A 136 -7.12 28.48 -12.68
N GLY A 137 -6.17 29.12 -11.97
CA GLY A 137 -5.26 28.45 -11.02
C GLY A 137 -5.94 27.73 -9.85
N ARG A 138 -7.11 28.19 -9.41
CA ARG A 138 -7.83 27.61 -8.26
C ARG A 138 -8.36 26.21 -8.54
N ALA A 139 -8.82 25.93 -9.76
CA ALA A 139 -9.24 24.58 -10.13
C ALA A 139 -8.06 23.61 -10.15
N LEU A 140 -6.91 24.03 -10.68
CA LEU A 140 -5.69 23.22 -10.67
C LEU A 140 -5.21 22.91 -9.25
N PHE A 141 -5.34 23.87 -8.32
CA PHE A 141 -5.09 23.64 -6.90
C PHE A 141 -5.97 22.50 -6.37
N PHE A 142 -7.29 22.58 -6.52
CA PHE A 142 -8.20 21.56 -5.97
C PHE A 142 -8.05 20.20 -6.65
N VAL A 143 -7.80 20.15 -7.95
CA VAL A 143 -7.55 18.91 -8.68
C VAL A 143 -6.29 18.23 -8.14
N ALA A 144 -5.18 18.97 -8.01
CA ALA A 144 -3.95 18.43 -7.44
C ALA A 144 -4.12 18.06 -5.96
N PHE A 145 -4.82 18.90 -5.19
CA PHE A 145 -5.08 18.67 -3.77
C PHE A 145 -5.86 17.38 -3.54
N PHE A 146 -7.04 17.21 -4.14
CA PHE A 146 -7.86 16.02 -3.93
C PHE A 146 -7.22 14.74 -4.48
N ALA A 147 -6.47 14.86 -5.59
CA ALA A 147 -5.68 13.75 -6.11
C ALA A 147 -4.64 13.28 -5.07
N VAL A 148 -3.84 14.20 -4.52
CA VAL A 148 -2.80 13.85 -3.55
C VAL A 148 -3.38 13.45 -2.19
N VAL A 149 -4.45 14.10 -1.72
CA VAL A 149 -5.09 13.76 -0.43
C VAL A 149 -5.64 12.34 -0.47
N ARG A 150 -6.28 11.93 -1.56
CA ARG A 150 -6.82 10.57 -1.68
C ARG A 150 -5.71 9.53 -1.48
N GLU A 151 -4.68 9.58 -2.31
CA GLU A 151 -3.58 8.60 -2.24
C GLU A 151 -2.79 8.74 -0.93
N GLY A 152 -2.67 9.96 -0.40
CA GLY A 152 -2.01 10.24 0.88
C GLY A 152 -2.75 9.67 2.09
N ILE A 153 -4.10 9.69 2.09
CA ILE A 153 -4.92 9.05 3.14
C ILE A 153 -4.78 7.54 3.06
N GLU A 154 -4.82 6.96 1.86
CA GLU A 154 -4.62 5.53 1.66
C GLU A 154 -3.25 5.09 2.20
N LEU A 155 -2.18 5.84 1.86
CA LEU A 155 -0.85 5.60 2.39
C LEU A 155 -0.80 5.75 3.93
N ALA A 156 -1.43 6.77 4.50
CA ALA A 156 -1.47 6.97 5.95
C ALA A 156 -2.11 5.78 6.66
N LEU A 157 -3.26 5.30 6.18
CA LEU A 157 -3.96 4.13 6.72
C LEU A 157 -3.08 2.87 6.64
N PHE A 158 -2.45 2.62 5.51
CA PHE A 158 -1.62 1.43 5.32
C PHE A 158 -0.34 1.46 6.15
N LEU A 159 0.30 2.62 6.30
CA LEU A 159 1.47 2.76 7.15
C LEU A 159 1.11 2.58 8.63
N THR A 160 -0.06 3.06 9.07
CA THR A 160 -0.53 2.77 10.43
C THR A 160 -0.76 1.28 10.64
N ALA A 161 -1.47 0.61 9.73
CA ALA A 161 -1.68 -0.85 9.82
C ALA A 161 -0.37 -1.63 9.74
N SER A 162 0.57 -1.22 8.90
CA SER A 162 1.90 -1.83 8.81
C SER A 162 2.68 -1.66 10.12
N ALA A 163 2.63 -0.49 10.75
CA ALA A 163 3.32 -0.19 12.00
C ALA A 163 2.78 -0.97 13.22
N MET A 164 1.60 -1.60 13.11
CA MET A 164 1.08 -2.53 14.12
C MET A 164 1.70 -3.93 13.96
N THR A 165 2.16 -4.29 12.76
CA THR A 165 2.77 -5.60 12.48
C THR A 165 4.31 -5.59 12.49
N THR A 166 4.93 -4.40 12.40
CA THR A 166 6.38 -4.21 12.35
C THR A 166 6.82 -3.03 13.21
N ASP A 167 8.12 -2.94 13.50
CA ASP A 167 8.69 -1.80 14.22
C ASP A 167 8.38 -0.46 13.51
N GLY A 168 7.87 0.52 14.26
CA GLY A 168 7.47 1.82 13.73
C GLY A 168 8.62 2.57 13.04
N LEU A 169 9.85 2.45 13.56
CA LEU A 169 11.02 3.06 12.90
C LEU A 169 11.30 2.42 11.54
N GLN A 170 11.15 1.09 11.43
CA GLN A 170 11.31 0.36 10.18
C GLN A 170 10.23 0.77 9.18
N THR A 171 8.98 0.89 9.61
CA THR A 171 7.89 1.38 8.76
C THR A 171 8.17 2.78 8.22
N ILE A 172 8.64 3.71 9.05
CA ILE A 172 8.99 5.08 8.61
C ILE A 172 10.14 5.08 7.61
N VAL A 173 11.23 4.34 7.89
CA VAL A 173 12.39 4.26 7.00
C VAL A 173 11.99 3.64 5.65
N GLY A 174 11.23 2.54 5.66
CA GLY A 174 10.70 1.91 4.47
C GLY A 174 9.84 2.88 3.66
N ALA A 175 8.91 3.57 4.33
CA ALA A 175 8.05 4.56 3.70
C ALA A 175 8.85 5.70 3.03
N LEU A 176 9.83 6.27 3.72
CA LEU A 176 10.68 7.33 3.17
C LEU A 176 11.51 6.86 1.97
N LEU A 177 12.07 5.66 2.03
CA LEU A 177 12.81 5.08 0.90
C LEU A 177 11.91 4.84 -0.31
N GLY A 178 10.68 4.37 -0.11
CA GLY A 178 9.73 4.17 -1.20
C GLY A 178 9.25 5.48 -1.79
N LEU A 179 8.98 6.51 -0.98
CA LEU A 179 8.67 7.87 -1.46
C LEU A 179 9.83 8.49 -2.24
N ALA A 180 11.07 8.31 -1.78
CA ALA A 180 12.26 8.74 -2.49
C ALA A 180 12.39 8.02 -3.84
N GLY A 181 12.19 6.69 -3.86
CA GLY A 181 12.15 5.90 -5.08
C GLY A 181 11.07 6.38 -6.05
N ALA A 182 9.86 6.67 -5.55
CA ALA A 182 8.76 7.18 -6.33
C ALA A 182 9.07 8.56 -6.94
N ALA A 183 9.71 9.46 -6.18
CA ALA A 183 10.15 10.75 -6.69
C ALA A 183 11.20 10.61 -7.81
N ILE A 184 12.17 9.70 -7.66
CA ILE A 184 13.19 9.42 -8.67
C ILE A 184 12.55 8.85 -9.95
N LEU A 185 11.69 7.84 -9.82
CA LEU A 185 11.01 7.22 -10.95
C LEU A 185 10.05 8.20 -11.64
N GLY A 186 9.27 8.94 -10.85
CA GLY A 186 8.35 9.96 -11.32
C GLY A 186 9.06 11.08 -12.07
N TRP A 187 10.18 11.57 -11.55
CA TRP A 187 11.04 12.53 -12.27
C TRP A 187 11.57 11.95 -13.57
N GLY A 188 12.08 10.71 -13.57
CA GLY A 188 12.60 10.07 -14.78
C GLY A 188 11.54 9.82 -15.86
N LEU A 189 10.30 9.54 -15.45
CA LEU A 189 9.13 9.47 -16.34
C LEU A 189 8.77 10.85 -16.90
N TYR A 190 8.74 11.89 -16.07
CA TYR A 190 8.46 13.26 -16.48
C TYR A 190 9.52 13.83 -17.43
N ALA A 191 10.79 13.53 -17.18
CA ALA A 191 11.92 13.92 -18.02
C ALA A 191 11.99 13.16 -19.36
N SER A 192 11.07 12.21 -19.61
CA SER A 192 11.02 11.34 -20.79
C SER A 192 12.25 10.45 -21.00
N THR A 193 13.13 10.33 -19.99
CA THR A 193 14.33 9.49 -20.02
C THR A 193 14.00 8.01 -19.74
N LEU A 194 12.94 7.74 -18.98
CA LEU A 194 12.51 6.38 -18.63
C LEU A 194 11.23 5.99 -19.36
N ARG A 195 11.27 4.87 -20.09
CA ARG A 195 10.09 4.20 -20.67
C ARG A 195 9.68 3.03 -19.78
N LEU A 196 9.04 3.31 -18.65
CA LEU A 196 8.53 2.27 -17.76
C LEU A 196 7.16 1.80 -18.24
N ASN A 197 6.96 0.48 -18.29
CA ASN A 197 5.64 -0.09 -18.46
C ASN A 197 4.88 0.02 -17.13
N VAL A 198 4.27 1.18 -16.92
CA VAL A 198 3.51 1.53 -15.71
C VAL A 198 2.45 0.46 -15.40
N ARG A 199 1.81 -0.11 -16.43
CA ARG A 199 0.84 -1.20 -16.24
C ARG A 199 1.48 -2.45 -15.63
N SER A 200 2.65 -2.86 -16.14
CA SER A 200 3.36 -4.03 -15.59
C SER A 200 3.84 -3.78 -14.16
N PHE A 201 4.35 -2.58 -13.87
CA PHE A 201 4.76 -2.20 -12.51
C PHE A 201 3.60 -2.36 -11.53
N PHE A 202 2.44 -1.74 -11.81
CA PHE A 202 1.27 -1.85 -10.94
C PHE A 202 0.72 -3.26 -10.85
N ALA A 203 0.78 -4.06 -11.93
CA ALA A 203 0.35 -5.45 -11.89
C ALA A 203 1.21 -6.30 -10.96
N VAL A 204 2.53 -6.14 -11.02
CA VAL A 204 3.48 -6.87 -10.15
C VAL A 204 3.32 -6.44 -8.70
N THR A 205 3.27 -5.14 -8.42
CA THR A 205 3.09 -4.65 -7.05
C THR A 205 1.72 -5.03 -6.49
N SER A 206 0.65 -5.04 -7.29
CA SER A 206 -0.68 -5.48 -6.85
C SER A 206 -0.70 -6.95 -6.41
N ILE A 207 0.02 -7.84 -7.08
CA ILE A 207 0.12 -9.24 -6.66
C ILE A 207 0.79 -9.34 -5.30
N LEU A 208 1.88 -8.60 -5.09
CA LEU A 208 2.59 -8.61 -3.82
C LEU A 208 1.74 -8.01 -2.69
N LEU A 209 1.04 -6.90 -2.96
CA LEU A 209 0.13 -6.28 -2.01
C LEU A 209 -1.11 -7.12 -1.72
N LEU A 210 -1.51 -8.02 -2.64
CA LEU A 210 -2.58 -8.98 -2.37
C LEU A 210 -2.18 -9.97 -1.27
N PHE A 211 -0.95 -10.47 -1.29
CA PHE A 211 -0.43 -11.33 -0.23
C PHE A 211 -0.31 -10.56 1.09
N PHE A 212 0.17 -9.32 1.03
CA PHE A 212 0.25 -8.46 2.21
C PHE A 212 -1.14 -8.22 2.84
N ALA A 213 -2.15 -7.92 2.02
CA ALA A 213 -3.51 -7.73 2.48
C ALA A 213 -4.11 -9.01 3.09
N ALA A 214 -3.78 -10.19 2.54
CA ALA A 214 -4.16 -11.47 3.16
C ALA A 214 -3.53 -11.61 4.55
N GLY A 215 -2.27 -11.21 4.70
CA GLY A 215 -1.58 -11.21 5.98
C GLY A 215 -2.20 -10.24 6.99
N LEU A 216 -2.57 -9.03 6.56
CA LEU A 216 -3.32 -8.09 7.39
C LEU A 216 -4.68 -8.65 7.83
N VAL A 217 -5.36 -9.44 7.00
CA VAL A 217 -6.60 -10.12 7.40
C VAL A 217 -6.35 -11.17 8.48
N ALA A 218 -5.31 -12.00 8.32
CA ALA A 218 -4.95 -12.99 9.33
C ALA A 218 -4.59 -12.33 10.67
N HIS A 219 -3.69 -11.34 10.65
CA HIS A 219 -3.33 -10.58 11.87
C HIS A 219 -4.51 -9.82 12.45
N GLY A 220 -5.36 -9.22 11.61
CA GLY A 220 -6.54 -8.52 12.11
C GLY A 220 -7.54 -9.45 12.80
N VAL A 221 -7.69 -10.69 12.31
CA VAL A 221 -8.49 -11.72 12.99
C VAL A 221 -7.81 -12.22 14.25
N HIS A 222 -6.48 -12.32 14.28
CA HIS A 222 -5.72 -12.65 15.48
C HIS A 222 -5.97 -11.64 16.61
N GLU A 223 -5.84 -10.33 16.34
CA GLU A 223 -6.12 -9.28 17.31
C GLU A 223 -7.57 -9.32 17.83
N LEU A 224 -8.53 -9.60 16.94
CA LEU A 224 -9.94 -9.77 17.31
C LEU A 224 -10.21 -11.06 18.11
N ASN A 225 -9.38 -12.10 17.94
CA ASN A 225 -9.42 -13.29 18.79
C ASN A 225 -8.95 -12.92 20.20
N GLU A 226 -7.84 -12.19 20.33
CA GLU A 226 -7.32 -11.77 21.62
C GLU A 226 -8.27 -10.82 22.35
N ALA A 227 -8.93 -9.93 21.61
CA ALA A 227 -9.98 -9.07 22.14
C ALA A 227 -11.26 -9.83 22.56
N GLY A 228 -11.39 -11.12 22.23
CA GLY A 228 -12.55 -11.95 22.53
C GLY A 228 -13.79 -11.65 21.68
N TRP A 229 -13.65 -10.91 20.56
CA TRP A 229 -14.76 -10.68 19.61
C TRP A 229 -14.96 -11.86 18.66
N ILE A 230 -13.88 -12.58 18.34
CA ILE A 230 -13.91 -13.80 17.54
C ILE A 230 -13.38 -14.95 18.41
N PRO A 231 -14.17 -16.00 18.71
CA PRO A 231 -13.66 -17.10 19.51
C PRO A 231 -12.64 -17.92 18.70
N PRO A 232 -11.43 -18.19 19.23
CA PRO A 232 -10.52 -19.12 18.59
C PRO A 232 -11.13 -20.53 18.66
N ILE A 233 -11.44 -21.11 17.49
CA ILE A 233 -12.01 -22.47 17.42
C ILE A 233 -10.96 -23.51 17.83
N VAL A 234 -9.72 -23.32 17.37
CA VAL A 234 -8.53 -24.06 17.76
C VAL A 234 -7.39 -23.05 17.86
N GLU A 235 -6.77 -22.94 19.04
CA GLU A 235 -5.73 -21.93 19.29
C GLU A 235 -4.47 -22.16 18.46
N HIS A 236 -4.05 -23.42 18.29
CA HIS A 236 -2.84 -23.79 17.55
C HIS A 236 -3.15 -24.95 16.62
N VAL A 237 -3.28 -24.69 15.31
CA VAL A 237 -3.55 -25.74 14.32
C VAL A 237 -2.29 -26.55 14.01
N TRP A 238 -1.14 -25.87 13.98
CA TRP A 238 0.18 -26.45 13.79
C TRP A 238 1.23 -25.62 14.52
N ASP A 239 2.43 -26.16 14.64
CA ASP A 239 3.62 -25.43 15.09
C ASP A 239 4.81 -25.74 14.17
N ILE A 240 5.19 -24.76 13.35
CA ILE A 240 6.30 -24.86 12.38
C ILE A 240 7.51 -24.05 12.88
N ASN A 241 7.40 -23.35 14.02
CA ASN A 241 8.52 -22.60 14.61
C ASN A 241 9.81 -23.44 14.80
N PRO A 242 9.76 -24.75 15.11
CA PRO A 242 10.96 -25.57 15.20
C PRO A 242 11.75 -25.70 13.88
N ILE A 243 11.09 -25.48 12.73
CA ILE A 243 11.68 -25.59 11.39
C ILE A 243 11.95 -24.21 10.80
N LEU A 244 11.00 -23.30 10.94
CA LEU A 244 11.05 -21.94 10.43
C LEU A 244 10.48 -20.97 11.48
N ASP A 245 11.38 -20.51 12.35
CA ASP A 245 11.09 -19.54 13.39
C ASP A 245 10.68 -18.20 12.76
N GLU A 246 9.57 -17.63 13.21
CA GLU A 246 9.09 -16.30 12.82
C GLU A 246 10.09 -15.18 13.09
N SER A 247 10.95 -15.36 14.11
CA SER A 247 12.02 -14.43 14.45
C SER A 247 13.28 -14.61 13.58
N SER A 248 13.33 -15.63 12.73
CA SER A 248 14.39 -15.77 11.74
C SER A 248 14.23 -14.71 10.65
N GLY A 249 15.32 -14.36 9.96
CA GLY A 249 15.27 -13.36 8.89
C GLY A 249 14.30 -13.72 7.75
N VAL A 250 14.17 -15.01 7.43
CA VAL A 250 13.20 -15.51 6.43
C VAL A 250 11.80 -15.58 7.02
N GLY A 251 11.65 -15.96 8.28
CA GLY A 251 10.39 -15.92 9.02
C GLY A 251 9.78 -14.53 9.06
N MET A 252 10.59 -13.51 9.38
CA MET A 252 10.16 -12.10 9.36
C MET A 252 9.78 -11.62 7.96
N LEU A 253 10.51 -12.00 6.91
CA LEU A 253 10.09 -11.71 5.52
C LEU A 253 8.70 -12.27 5.23
N LEU A 254 8.48 -13.53 5.59
CA LEU A 254 7.23 -14.21 5.32
C LEU A 254 6.09 -13.66 6.18
N LYS A 255 6.38 -13.33 7.44
CA LYS A 255 5.44 -12.72 8.38
C LYS A 255 4.99 -11.36 7.85
N THR A 256 5.93 -10.53 7.45
CA THR A 256 5.65 -9.16 7.02
C THR A 256 5.05 -9.04 5.62
N LEU A 257 5.38 -9.94 4.69
CA LEU A 257 4.85 -9.88 3.30
C LEU A 257 3.63 -10.74 3.06
N PHE A 258 3.51 -11.86 3.78
CA PHE A 258 2.49 -12.88 3.55
C PHE A 258 1.67 -13.19 4.81
N GLY A 259 1.90 -12.52 5.95
CA GLY A 259 1.23 -12.82 7.22
C GLY A 259 1.51 -14.22 7.73
N TYR A 260 2.72 -14.75 7.48
CA TYR A 260 3.14 -16.02 8.04
C TYR A 260 3.10 -15.99 9.58
N ASN A 261 2.36 -16.93 10.13
CA ASN A 261 2.34 -17.28 11.54
C ASN A 261 2.73 -18.76 11.64
N GLY A 262 3.74 -19.06 12.44
CA GLY A 262 4.30 -20.38 12.70
C GLY A 262 3.40 -21.23 13.58
N ASN A 263 2.49 -20.59 14.33
CA ASN A 263 1.49 -21.22 15.18
C ASN A 263 0.11 -20.53 15.13
N PRO A 264 -0.56 -20.50 13.95
CA PRO A 264 -1.81 -19.79 13.78
C PRO A 264 -2.99 -20.54 14.39
N SER A 265 -3.99 -19.77 14.79
CA SER A 265 -5.32 -20.30 15.12
C SER A 265 -6.10 -20.73 13.88
N LEU A 266 -7.08 -21.62 14.05
CA LEU A 266 -7.90 -22.08 12.92
C LEU A 266 -8.69 -20.93 12.28
N THR A 267 -9.10 -19.94 13.05
CA THR A 267 -9.82 -18.77 12.54
C THR A 267 -8.92 -17.90 11.65
N GLU A 268 -7.64 -17.74 11.99
CA GLU A 268 -6.66 -17.04 11.14
C GLU A 268 -6.46 -17.76 9.79
N VAL A 269 -6.27 -19.08 9.81
CA VAL A 269 -6.08 -19.88 8.60
C VAL A 269 -7.30 -19.79 7.69
N LEU A 270 -8.49 -19.93 8.26
CA LEU A 270 -9.74 -19.81 7.53
C LEU A 270 -9.93 -18.40 6.96
N ALA A 271 -9.60 -17.35 7.73
CA ALA A 271 -9.69 -15.97 7.26
C ALA A 271 -8.73 -15.69 6.10
N TYR A 272 -7.49 -16.18 6.18
CA TYR A 272 -6.49 -16.05 5.12
C TYR A 272 -6.96 -16.73 3.82
N ILE A 273 -7.45 -17.97 3.91
CA ILE A 273 -7.99 -18.70 2.74
C ILE A 273 -9.25 -18.01 2.19
N ALA A 274 -10.17 -17.63 3.07
CA ALA A 274 -11.41 -16.95 2.69
C ALA A 274 -11.12 -15.65 1.94
N TYR A 275 -10.14 -14.88 2.39
CA TYR A 275 -9.69 -13.66 1.70
C TYR A 275 -9.29 -13.95 0.24
N PHE A 276 -8.41 -14.92 -0.01
CA PHE A 276 -8.03 -15.27 -1.39
C PHE A 276 -9.22 -15.74 -2.23
N VAL A 277 -10.09 -16.56 -1.66
CA VAL A 277 -11.29 -17.04 -2.37
C VAL A 277 -12.17 -15.86 -2.77
N LEU A 278 -12.43 -14.92 -1.86
CA LEU A 278 -13.23 -13.72 -2.12
C LEU A 278 -12.58 -12.83 -3.19
N VAL A 279 -11.27 -12.62 -3.12
CA VAL A 279 -10.57 -11.83 -4.14
C VAL A 279 -10.62 -12.51 -5.50
N LEU A 280 -10.37 -13.81 -5.58
CA LEU A 280 -10.42 -14.56 -6.84
C LEU A 280 -11.82 -14.55 -7.46
N ILE A 281 -12.87 -14.67 -6.65
CA ILE A 281 -14.26 -14.51 -7.10
C ILE A 281 -14.47 -13.09 -7.62
N GLY A 282 -14.08 -12.07 -6.85
CA GLY A 282 -14.21 -10.67 -7.24
C GLY A 282 -13.47 -10.34 -8.54
N LEU A 283 -12.27 -10.90 -8.74
CA LEU A 283 -11.47 -10.72 -9.96
C LEU A 283 -12.17 -11.33 -11.17
N LYS A 284 -12.71 -12.55 -11.04
CA LYS A 284 -13.49 -13.19 -12.10
C LYS A 284 -14.74 -12.40 -12.45
N LEU A 285 -15.45 -11.88 -11.45
CA LEU A 285 -16.65 -11.06 -11.65
C LEU A 285 -16.32 -9.70 -12.28
N ALA A 286 -15.18 -9.09 -11.94
CA ALA A 286 -14.74 -7.83 -12.51
C ALA A 286 -14.22 -7.95 -13.95
N ALA A 287 -13.85 -9.15 -14.41
CA ALA A 287 -13.33 -9.41 -15.74
C ALA A 287 -14.39 -9.54 -16.86
N PHE A 288 -15.70 -9.50 -16.55
CA PHE A 288 -16.81 -9.51 -17.53
C PHE A 288 -17.67 -8.22 -17.41
N PRO A 289 -18.18 -7.60 -18.51
CA PRO A 289 -18.58 -8.20 -19.80
C PRO A 289 -17.99 -7.53 -21.06
N ALA A 290 -17.53 -8.32 -22.03
CA ALA A 290 -17.40 -7.83 -23.40
C ALA A 290 -18.81 -7.76 -24.03
N ARG A 291 -19.29 -6.56 -24.36
CA ARG A 291 -20.50 -6.42 -25.19
C ARG A 291 -20.28 -7.19 -26.50
N PRO A 292 -21.22 -8.04 -26.94
CA PRO A 292 -21.15 -8.57 -28.30
C PRO A 292 -21.17 -7.41 -29.28
N SER A 293 -20.28 -7.46 -30.27
CA SER A 293 -20.27 -6.49 -31.36
C SER A 293 -21.66 -6.45 -32.02
N PRO A 294 -22.20 -5.27 -32.36
CA PRO A 294 -23.39 -5.22 -33.20
C PRO A 294 -23.03 -5.95 -34.49
N LYS A 295 -23.77 -7.02 -34.81
CA LYS A 295 -23.72 -7.60 -36.15
C LYS A 295 -24.00 -6.46 -37.12
N ALA A 296 -23.08 -6.21 -38.05
CA ALA A 296 -23.32 -5.29 -39.14
C ALA A 296 -24.60 -5.76 -39.85
N ILE A 297 -25.60 -4.89 -39.89
CA ILE A 297 -26.81 -5.13 -40.67
C ILE A 297 -26.36 -5.05 -42.13
N SER A 298 -26.38 -6.20 -42.81
CA SER A 298 -26.17 -6.34 -44.25
C SER A 298 -27.39 -5.86 -45.02
#